data_AF-A0A239LSE9-F1
#
_entry.id   AF-A0A239LSE9-F1
#
_cell.length_a   1.000
_cell.length_b   1.000
_cell.length_c   1.000
_cell.angle_alpha   90.00
_cell.angle_beta   90.00
_cell.angle_gamma   90.00
#
_symmetry.space_group_name_H-M   'P 1'
#
loop_
_entity.id
_entity.type
_entity.pdbx_description
1 polymer ?
#
loop_
_entity_poly.entity_id
_entity_poly.type
_entity_poly.pdbx_seq_one_letter_code
_entity_poly.pdbx_strand_id
1 'polypeptide(L)'
;MSHIRRLAVGGWLRVDEELAVTLIHATARGAVLTWLTLPEDRRDPALLTALRESMVAAVTSQVPAVQDSGPAGAARALRAALPEQTTLSGAERHLLTEWHVMPSISRVSPAVRR
;
A
#
# COMPACT_ATOMS: atom_id res chain seq x y z
N MET A 1 -11.58 -4.90 -9.25
CA MET A 1 -10.63 -4.99 -8.10
C MET A 1 -9.46 -5.96 -8.32
N SER A 2 -9.24 -6.51 -9.53
CA SER A 2 -8.17 -7.49 -9.76
C SER A 2 -6.76 -6.90 -9.91
N HIS A 3 -6.61 -5.65 -10.37
CA HIS A 3 -5.28 -5.07 -10.63
C HIS A 3 -4.50 -4.71 -9.36
N ILE A 4 -5.17 -4.10 -8.37
CA ILE A 4 -4.54 -3.72 -7.09
C ILE A 4 -4.15 -4.96 -6.30
N ARG A 5 -5.04 -5.96 -6.25
CA ARG A 5 -4.76 -7.31 -5.73
C ARG A 5 -3.50 -7.91 -6.34
N ARG A 6 -3.35 -7.89 -7.67
CA ARG A 6 -2.14 -8.40 -8.34
C ARG A 6 -0.88 -7.63 -7.98
N LEU A 7 -0.97 -6.30 -7.84
CA LEU A 7 0.16 -5.48 -7.37
C LEU A 7 0.52 -5.82 -5.92
N ALA A 8 -0.48 -6.08 -5.07
CA ALA A 8 -0.27 -6.50 -3.68
C ALA A 8 0.44 -7.85 -3.61
N VAL A 9 -0.05 -8.85 -4.36
CA VAL A 9 0.55 -10.19 -4.45
C VAL A 9 1.98 -10.13 -4.99
N GLY A 10 2.24 -9.28 -5.98
CA GLY A 10 3.59 -9.09 -6.52
C GLY A 10 4.52 -8.23 -5.64
N GLY A 11 4.07 -7.78 -4.45
CA GLY A 11 4.88 -6.95 -3.56
C GLY A 11 5.18 -5.55 -4.11
N TRP A 12 4.34 -5.04 -5.00
CA TRP A 12 4.51 -3.73 -5.63
C TRP A 12 3.86 -2.60 -4.85
N LEU A 13 3.00 -2.89 -3.88
CA LEU A 13 2.34 -1.88 -3.06
C LEU A 13 3.21 -1.47 -1.86
N ARG A 14 3.31 -0.15 -1.63
CA ARG A 14 3.98 0.44 -0.46
C ARG A 14 3.11 0.41 0.80
N VAL A 15 1.80 0.36 0.59
CA VAL A 15 0.74 0.34 1.59
C VAL A 15 -0.07 -0.96 1.47
N ASP A 16 -0.99 -1.21 2.39
CA ASP A 16 -1.94 -2.31 2.21
C ASP A 16 -2.94 -2.03 1.06
N GLU A 17 -3.63 -3.09 0.62
CA GLU A 17 -4.54 -3.05 -0.52
C GLU A 17 -5.71 -2.07 -0.32
N GLU A 18 -6.27 -1.99 0.89
CA GLU A 18 -7.42 -1.15 1.20
C GLU A 18 -7.06 0.34 1.21
N LEU A 19 -5.92 0.68 1.81
CA LEU A 19 -5.37 2.02 1.81
C LEU A 19 -4.97 2.44 0.39
N ALA A 20 -4.40 1.53 -0.43
CA ALA A 20 -4.11 1.81 -1.83
C ALA A 20 -5.37 2.21 -2.60
N VAL A 21 -6.46 1.45 -2.47
CA VAL A 21 -7.76 1.77 -3.10
C VAL A 21 -8.25 3.14 -2.66
N THR A 22 -8.20 3.42 -1.36
CA THR A 22 -8.67 4.68 -0.78
C THR A 22 -7.86 5.87 -1.28
N LEU A 23 -6.53 5.76 -1.32
CA LEU A 23 -5.64 6.81 -1.83
C LEU A 23 -5.88 7.10 -3.30
N ILE A 24 -5.95 6.06 -4.14
CA ILE A 24 -6.24 6.20 -5.58
C ILE A 24 -7.56 6.95 -5.79
N HIS A 25 -8.62 6.53 -5.08
CA HIS A 25 -9.94 7.13 -5.21
C HIS A 25 -9.98 8.59 -4.72
N ALA A 26 -9.37 8.87 -3.56
CA ALA A 26 -9.33 10.20 -2.99
C ALA A 26 -8.54 11.17 -3.87
N THR A 27 -7.36 10.77 -4.38
CA THR A 27 -6.55 11.62 -5.25
C THR A 27 -7.27 11.91 -6.56
N ALA A 28 -7.88 10.92 -7.20
CA ALA A 28 -8.64 11.13 -8.44
C ALA A 28 -9.81 12.10 -8.24
N ARG A 29 -10.56 11.95 -7.14
CA ARG A 29 -11.66 12.87 -6.80
C ARG A 29 -11.18 14.28 -6.52
N GLY A 30 -10.14 14.43 -5.71
CA GLY A 30 -9.53 15.72 -5.43
C GLY A 30 -9.04 16.40 -6.70
N ALA A 31 -8.36 15.66 -7.58
CA ALA A 31 -7.87 16.16 -8.86
C ALA A 31 -9.01 16.71 -9.74
N VAL A 32 -10.11 15.96 -9.88
CA VAL A 32 -11.28 16.39 -10.67
C VAL A 32 -11.95 17.61 -10.03
N LEU A 33 -12.15 17.61 -8.71
CA LEU A 33 -12.76 18.74 -8.02
C LEU A 33 -11.92 20.00 -8.20
N THR A 34 -10.60 19.92 -7.99
CA THR A 34 -9.68 21.04 -8.24
C THR A 34 -9.73 21.49 -9.71
N TRP A 35 -9.70 20.56 -10.66
CA TRP A 35 -9.80 20.86 -12.09
C TRP A 35 -11.07 21.65 -12.44
N LEU A 36 -12.22 21.26 -11.88
CA LEU A 36 -13.50 21.92 -12.12
C LEU A 36 -13.57 23.32 -11.51
N THR A 37 -12.78 23.62 -10.48
CA THR A 37 -12.69 24.98 -9.93
C THR A 37 -11.89 25.95 -10.80
N LEU A 38 -11.08 25.44 -11.74
CA LEU A 38 -10.27 26.27 -12.63
C LEU A 38 -11.11 26.78 -13.81
N PRO A 39 -11.01 28.08 -14.14
CA PRO A 39 -11.45 28.63 -15.43
C PRO A 39 -10.83 27.86 -16.60
N GLU A 40 -11.55 27.75 -17.71
CA GLU A 40 -11.14 26.90 -18.84
C GLU A 40 -9.78 27.29 -19.44
N ASP A 41 -9.48 28.58 -19.48
CA ASP A 41 -8.20 29.15 -19.94
C ASP A 41 -7.01 28.84 -19.01
N ARG A 42 -7.29 28.41 -17.77
CA ARG A 42 -6.27 28.05 -16.77
C ARG A 42 -6.16 26.55 -16.51
N ARG A 43 -6.91 25.73 -17.25
CA ARG A 43 -6.87 24.27 -17.12
C ARG A 43 -5.66 23.72 -17.84
N ASP A 44 -4.59 23.49 -17.09
CA ASP A 44 -3.37 22.84 -17.58
C ASP A 44 -3.36 21.34 -17.23
N PRO A 45 -3.42 20.43 -18.22
CA PRO A 45 -3.34 18.97 -18.02
C PRO A 45 -2.12 18.49 -17.23
N ALA A 46 -1.07 19.31 -17.12
CA ALA A 46 0.08 19.04 -16.25
C ALA A 46 -0.32 18.81 -14.79
N LEU A 47 -1.38 19.47 -14.30
CA LEU A 47 -1.92 19.27 -12.95
C LEU A 47 -2.35 17.81 -12.72
N LEU A 48 -3.13 17.25 -13.65
CA LEU A 48 -3.66 15.89 -13.53
C LEU A 48 -2.52 14.86 -13.67
N THR A 49 -1.55 15.15 -14.55
CA THR A 49 -0.35 14.32 -14.72
C THR A 49 0.47 14.30 -13.43
N ALA A 50 0.78 15.45 -12.85
CA ALA A 50 1.55 15.54 -11.62
C ALA A 50 0.85 14.86 -10.43
N LEU A 51 -0.46 15.02 -10.29
CA LEU A 51 -1.25 14.36 -9.23
C LEU A 51 -1.25 12.84 -9.39
N ARG A 52 -1.43 12.36 -10.62
CA ARG A 52 -1.35 10.93 -10.94
C ARG A 52 0.02 10.37 -10.58
N GLU A 53 1.10 10.97 -11.06
CA GLU A 53 2.45 10.44 -10.82
C GLU A 53 2.84 10.52 -9.33
N SER A 54 2.42 11.57 -8.63
CA SER A 54 2.60 11.67 -7.16
C SER A 54 1.86 10.56 -6.43
N MET A 55 0.62 10.26 -6.84
CA MET A 55 -0.14 9.15 -6.28
C MET A 55 0.53 7.81 -6.59
N VAL A 56 1.00 7.60 -7.83
CA VAL A 56 1.64 6.34 -8.24
C VAL A 56 2.87 6.11 -7.37
N ALA A 57 3.73 7.11 -7.24
CA ALA A 57 4.91 7.04 -6.38
C ALA A 57 4.58 6.79 -4.89
N ALA A 58 3.46 7.30 -4.40
CA ALA A 58 3.03 7.07 -3.02
C ALA A 58 2.51 5.64 -2.79
N VAL A 59 1.82 5.06 -3.78
CA VAL A 59 1.13 3.77 -3.65
C VAL A 59 2.01 2.59 -4.10
N THR A 60 2.88 2.78 -5.09
CA THR A 60 3.67 1.70 -5.71
C THR A 60 5.19 1.89 -5.55
N SER A 61 5.92 0.78 -5.52
CA SER A 61 7.39 0.75 -5.57
C SER A 61 7.90 0.47 -6.98
N GLN A 62 9.04 1.06 -7.36
CA GLN A 62 9.68 0.88 -8.68
C GLN A 62 10.41 -0.48 -8.81
N VAL A 63 10.70 -1.13 -7.69
CA VAL A 63 11.28 -2.48 -7.60
C VAL A 63 10.36 -3.30 -6.70
N PRO A 64 10.00 -4.56 -7.05
CA PRO A 64 9.15 -5.37 -6.20
C PRO A 64 9.85 -5.62 -4.86
N ALA A 65 9.07 -5.59 -3.78
CA ALA A 65 9.54 -5.61 -2.37
C ALA A 65 10.42 -6.80 -1.95
N VAL A 66 10.76 -7.72 -2.86
CA VAL A 66 11.56 -8.92 -2.57
C VAL A 66 13.04 -8.62 -2.32
N GLN A 67 13.58 -7.46 -2.71
CA GLN A 67 15.01 -7.18 -2.50
C GLN A 67 15.36 -6.06 -1.52
N ASP A 68 14.45 -5.10 -1.21
CA ASP A 68 14.85 -3.93 -0.41
C ASP A 68 13.74 -3.23 0.41
N SER A 69 12.90 -3.97 1.11
CA SER A 69 12.05 -3.33 2.14
C SER A 69 11.92 -4.24 3.35
N GLY A 70 12.30 -3.70 4.51
CA GLY A 70 12.36 -4.40 5.78
C GLY A 70 11.06 -5.13 6.16
N PRO A 71 11.02 -5.76 7.34
CA PRO A 71 10.02 -6.79 7.72
C PRO A 71 8.55 -6.47 7.37
N ALA A 72 8.15 -5.20 7.39
CA ALA A 72 6.82 -4.73 7.02
C ALA A 72 6.42 -4.95 5.54
N GLY A 73 7.36 -4.87 4.59
CA GLY A 73 7.07 -5.08 3.17
C GLY A 73 6.81 -6.56 2.86
N ALA A 74 7.70 -7.43 3.34
CA ALA A 74 7.55 -8.88 3.26
C ALA A 74 6.24 -9.36 3.91
N ALA A 75 5.90 -8.80 5.07
CA ALA A 75 4.66 -9.06 5.78
C ALA A 75 3.40 -8.74 4.93
N ARG A 76 3.36 -7.57 4.27
CA ARG A 76 2.22 -7.20 3.39
C ARG A 76 2.09 -8.12 2.17
N ALA A 77 3.20 -8.47 1.53
CA ALA A 77 3.21 -9.38 0.39
C ALA A 77 2.72 -10.78 0.78
N LEU A 78 3.18 -11.31 1.92
CA LEU A 78 2.72 -12.58 2.47
C LEU A 78 1.21 -12.54 2.77
N ARG A 79 0.71 -11.48 3.42
CA ARG A 79 -0.73 -11.31 3.70
C ARG A 79 -1.57 -11.34 2.43
N ALA A 80 -1.12 -10.70 1.34
CA ALA A 80 -1.84 -10.70 0.08
C ALA A 80 -1.93 -12.10 -0.54
N ALA A 81 -0.88 -12.92 -0.41
CA ALA A 81 -0.81 -14.27 -0.97
C ALA A 81 -1.55 -15.35 -0.12
N LEU A 82 -1.71 -15.16 1.19
CA LEU A 82 -2.27 -16.15 2.13
C LEU A 82 -3.58 -16.86 1.68
N PRO A 83 -4.57 -16.17 1.08
CA PRO A 83 -5.83 -16.81 0.68
C PRO A 83 -5.66 -17.89 -0.40
N GLU A 84 -4.62 -17.82 -1.22
CA GLU A 84 -4.38 -18.73 -2.35
C GLU A 84 -3.37 -19.84 -2.00
N GLN A 85 -2.80 -19.81 -0.79
CA GLN A 85 -1.80 -20.79 -0.36
C GLN A 85 -2.44 -22.12 0.06
N THR A 86 -2.06 -23.19 -0.64
CA THR A 86 -2.54 -24.56 -0.41
C THR A 86 -1.60 -25.39 0.49
N THR A 87 -0.35 -24.96 0.65
CA THR A 87 0.65 -25.63 1.49
C THR A 87 0.40 -25.41 2.98
N LEU A 88 -0.27 -24.32 3.36
CA LEU A 88 -0.60 -23.99 4.74
C LEU A 88 -1.98 -24.54 5.12
N SER A 89 -2.05 -25.20 6.27
CA SER A 89 -3.31 -25.61 6.88
C SER A 89 -4.22 -24.40 7.15
N GLY A 90 -5.51 -24.65 7.37
CA GLY A 90 -6.45 -23.60 7.75
C GLY A 90 -6.03 -22.85 9.03
N ALA A 91 -5.52 -23.58 10.02
CA ALA A 91 -5.06 -23.02 11.29
C ALA A 91 -3.82 -22.14 11.11
N GLU A 92 -2.86 -22.55 10.28
CA GLU A 92 -1.65 -21.75 10.01
C GLU A 92 -1.97 -20.45 9.26
N ARG A 93 -2.87 -20.49 8.28
CA ARG A 93 -3.34 -19.28 7.57
C ARG A 93 -4.06 -18.31 8.51
N HIS A 94 -4.86 -18.84 9.43
CA HIS A 94 -5.57 -18.03 10.42
C HIS A 94 -4.59 -17.35 11.39
N LEU A 95 -3.64 -18.10 11.95
CA LEU A 95 -2.58 -17.58 12.82
C LEU A 95 -1.76 -16.48 12.15
N LEU A 96 -1.32 -16.69 10.90
CA LEU A 96 -0.53 -15.71 10.16
C LEU A 96 -1.34 -14.44 9.84
N THR A 97 -2.66 -14.55 9.64
CA THR A 97 -3.53 -13.39 9.42
C THR A 97 -3.66 -12.56 10.69
N GLU A 98 -3.90 -13.23 11.83
CA GLU A 98 -4.04 -12.61 13.16
C GLU A 98 -2.77 -11.89 13.60
N TRP A 99 -1.59 -12.50 13.42
CA TRP A 99 -0.32 -11.92 13.85
C TRP A 99 0.07 -10.64 13.08
N HIS A 100 -0.46 -10.43 11.88
CA HIS A 100 -0.25 -9.17 11.15
C HIS A 100 -1.15 -8.02 11.65
N VAL A 101 -2.23 -8.29 12.38
CA VAL A 101 -3.10 -7.27 13.01
C VAL A 101 -2.53 -6.82 14.35
N MET A 102 -1.73 -7.66 15.02
CA MET A 102 -1.11 -7.32 16.30
C MET A 102 -0.18 -6.10 16.13
N PRO A 103 -0.36 -5.01 16.89
CA PRO A 103 0.55 -3.87 16.84
C PRO A 103 1.94 -4.38 17.22
N SER A 104 2.95 -3.98 16.44
CA SER A 104 4.36 -4.29 16.69
C SER A 104 4.65 -4.22 18.18
N ILE A 105 5.03 -5.35 18.80
CA ILE A 105 5.68 -5.37 20.10
C ILE A 105 7.08 -4.76 19.86
N SER A 106 7.13 -3.45 19.67
CA SER A 106 8.38 -2.71 19.59
C SER A 106 8.97 -2.75 20.99
N ARG A 107 10.03 -3.54 21.07
CA ARG A 107 10.98 -3.69 22.17
C ARG A 107 11.02 -2.44 23.05
N VAL A 108 10.58 -2.58 24.30
CA VAL A 108 10.99 -1.68 25.38
C VAL A 108 12.52 -1.77 25.45
N SER A 109 13.20 -0.73 24.95
CA SER A 109 14.63 -0.55 25.15
C SER A 109 14.83 -0.04 26.57
N PRO A 110 15.57 -0.72 27.46
CA PRO A 110 15.88 -0.20 28.78
C PRO A 110 16.99 0.85 28.63
N ALA A 111 16.61 2.08 28.34
CA ALA A 111 17.54 3.21 28.37
C ALA A 111 17.88 3.55 29.84
N VAL A 112 19.05 3.06 30.25
CA VAL A 112 20.08 3.75 31.04
C VAL A 112 19.61 4.43 32.33
N ARG A 113 19.86 3.74 33.44
CA ARG A 113 20.06 4.35 34.76
C ARG A 113 21.57 4.62 34.93
N ARG A 114 21.98 5.87 34.88
CA ARG A 114 23.20 6.39 35.52
C ARG A 114 22.96 7.82 35.96
#